data_AF-A0A523X2U7-F1
#
_entry.id   AF-A0A523X2U7-F1
#
_cell.length_a   1.000
_cell.length_b   1.000
_cell.length_c   1.000
_cell.angle_alpha   90.00
_cell.angle_beta   90.00
_cell.angle_gamma   90.00
#
_symmetry.space_group_name_H-M   'P 1'
#
loop_
_entity.id
_entity.type
_entity.pdbx_description
1 polymer ?
#
loop_
_entity_poly.entity_id
_entity_poly.type
_entity_poly.pdbx_seq_one_letter_code
_entity_poly.pdbx_strand_id
1 'polypeptide(L)' 'ERALKLRTKEFALLVTLAQNAGLVLSGEQLLEMVWGYDYYGETRTVDVHINHLREKMASSGVVIETVRGTGYKMVVKAQ' A
#
# COMPACT_ATOMS: atom_id res chain seq x y z
N GLU A 1 -18.72 8.84 7.85
CA GLU A 1 -17.52 7.98 7.81
C GLU A 1 -17.91 6.61 7.25
N ARG A 2 -17.12 6.02 6.34
CA ARG A 2 -17.40 4.72 5.72
C ARG A 2 -16.32 3.72 6.12
N ALA A 3 -16.72 2.63 6.77
CA ALA A 3 -15.80 1.54 7.10
C ALA A 3 -15.37 0.79 5.81
N LEU A 4 -14.08 0.48 5.72
CA LEU A 4 -13.52 -0.34 4.64
C LEU A 4 -13.37 -1.78 5.10
N LYS A 5 -13.87 -2.73 4.30
CA LYS A 5 -13.63 -4.16 4.52
C LYS A 5 -12.31 -4.56 3.87
N LEU A 6 -11.29 -4.75 4.70
CA LEU A 6 -9.95 -5.12 4.28
C LEU A 6 -9.62 -6.55 4.71
N ARG A 7 -8.87 -7.26 3.87
CA ARG A 7 -8.19 -8.50 4.25
C ARG A 7 -6.99 -8.17 5.13
N THR A 8 -6.49 -9.15 5.87
CA THR A 8 -5.36 -8.97 6.81
C THR A 8 -4.15 -8.30 6.16
N LYS A 9 -3.73 -8.76 4.97
CA LYS A 9 -2.56 -8.20 4.26
C LYS A 9 -2.84 -6.83 3.64
N GLU A 10 -4.07 -6.56 3.20
CA GLU A 10 -4.45 -5.21 2.75
C GLU A 10 -4.41 -4.21 3.91
N PHE A 11 -4.91 -4.60 5.08
CA PHE A 11 -4.86 -3.76 6.27
C PHE A 11 -3.42 -3.51 6.72
N ALA A 12 -2.60 -4.56 6.79
CA ALA A 12 -1.18 -4.42 7.14
C ALA A 12 -0.45 -3.51 6.15
N LEU A 13 -0.63 -3.70 4.84
CA LEU A 13 -0.03 -2.86 3.81
C LEU A 13 -0.49 -1.40 3.91
N LEU A 14 -1.77 -1.18 4.19
CA LEU A 14 -2.31 0.15 4.41
C LEU A 14 -1.67 0.83 5.62
N VAL A 15 -1.53 0.10 6.74
CA VAL A 15 -0.88 0.61 7.96
C VAL A 15 0.59 0.94 7.71
N THR A 16 1.34 0.06 7.04
CA THR A 16 2.75 0.30 6.68
C THR A 16 2.90 1.58 5.85
N LEU A 17 2.06 1.76 4.84
CA LEU A 17 2.08 2.98 4.01
C LEU A 17 1.66 4.23 4.79
N ALA A 18 0.69 4.12 5.71
CA ALA A 18 0.22 5.24 6.51
C ALA A 18 1.25 5.68 7.56
N GLN A 19 1.94 4.73 8.19
CA GLN A 19 3.06 5.01 9.11
C GLN A 19 4.22 5.70 8.40
N ASN A 20 4.36 5.48 7.09
CA ASN A 20 5.38 6.07 6.22
C ASN A 20 4.78 7.06 5.22
N ALA A 21 3.70 7.76 5.60
CA ALA A 21 3.00 8.67 4.69
C ALA A 21 3.95 9.72 4.10
N GLY A 22 3.88 9.93 2.78
CA GLY A 22 4.78 10.82 2.04
C GLY A 22 6.12 10.21 1.62
N LEU A 23 6.52 9.07 2.19
CA LEU A 23 7.74 8.35 1.79
C LEU A 23 7.47 7.36 0.66
N VAL A 24 8.45 7.18 -0.21
CA VAL A 24 8.41 6.16 -1.28
C VAL A 24 8.99 4.86 -0.72
N LEU A 25 8.18 3.82 -0.70
CA LEU A 25 8.61 2.46 -0.33
C LEU A 25 8.63 1.57 -1.57
N SER A 26 9.73 0.86 -1.78
CA SER A 26 9.86 -0.09 -2.89
C SER A 26 8.93 -1.29 -2.72
N GLY A 27 8.66 -2.00 -3.83
CA GLY A 27 7.91 -3.25 -3.78
C GLY A 27 8.56 -4.28 -2.84
N GLU A 28 9.89 -4.35 -2.83
CA GLU A 28 10.66 -5.24 -1.95
C GLU A 28 10.54 -4.81 -0.48
N GLN A 29 10.67 -3.52 -0.18
CA GLN A 29 10.50 -3.00 1.19
C GLN A 29 9.10 -3.29 1.72
N LEU A 30 8.06 -3.05 0.91
CA LEU A 30 6.68 -3.35 1.30
C LEU A 30 6.45 -4.84 1.46
N LEU A 31 7.04 -5.66 0.61
CA LEU A 31 6.97 -7.12 0.72
C LEU A 31 7.57 -7.58 2.05
N GLU A 32 8.79 -7.15 2.36
CA GLU A 32 9.50 -7.52 3.58
C GLU A 32 8.77 -7.02 4.84
N MET A 33 8.33 -5.76 4.87
CA MET A 33 7.64 -5.18 6.03
C MET A 33 6.28 -5.84 6.32
N VAL A 34 5.58 -6.32 5.29
CA VAL A 34 4.21 -6.84 5.41
C VAL A 34 4.15 -8.37 5.46
N TRP A 35 5.05 -9.07 4.75
CA TRP A 35 5.12 -10.54 4.73
C TRP A 35 6.28 -11.12 5.53
N GLY A 36 7.31 -10.35 5.83
CA GLY A 36 8.52 -10.78 6.52
C GLY A 36 9.66 -11.14 5.56
N TYR A 37 10.88 -11.16 6.08
CA TYR A 37 12.11 -11.45 5.32
C TYR A 37 12.14 -12.88 4.74
N ASP A 38 11.52 -13.83 5.44
CA ASP A 38 11.49 -15.25 5.03
C ASP A 38 10.41 -15.55 3.95
N TYR A 39 9.72 -14.52 3.45
CA TYR A 39 8.71 -14.71 2.42
C TYR A 39 9.34 -14.83 1.02
N TYR A 40 9.40 -16.05 0.50
CA TYR A 40 9.92 -16.38 -0.84
C TYR A 40 9.03 -15.94 -2.02
N GLY A 41 8.09 -15.01 -1.82
CA GLY A 41 7.20 -14.57 -2.89
C GLY A 41 7.73 -13.37 -3.69
N GLU A 42 7.04 -13.05 -4.78
CA GLU A 42 7.40 -11.93 -5.66
C GLU A 42 6.72 -10.61 -5.24
N THR A 43 7.36 -9.49 -5.57
CA THR A 43 6.80 -8.13 -5.37
C THR A 43 5.46 -7.91 -6.07
N ARG A 44 5.13 -8.72 -7.09
CA ARG A 44 3.79 -8.74 -7.73
C ARG A 44 2.64 -8.92 -6.76
N THR A 45 2.85 -9.61 -5.63
CA THR A 45 1.80 -9.71 -4.60
C THR A 45 1.47 -8.34 -4.00
N VAL A 46 2.47 -7.48 -3.82
CA VAL A 46 2.29 -6.10 -3.35
C VAL A 46 1.42 -5.34 -4.35
N ASP A 47 1.74 -5.40 -5.65
CA ASP A 47 1.00 -4.70 -6.70
C ASP A 47 -0.49 -5.05 -6.69
N VAL A 48 -0.81 -6.34 -6.55
CA VAL A 48 -2.19 -6.84 -6.45
C VAL A 48 -2.90 -6.25 -5.23
N HIS A 49 -2.24 -6.22 -4.07
CA HIS A 49 -2.82 -5.65 -2.85
C HIS A 49 -2.96 -4.12 -2.94
N ILE A 50 -2.02 -3.42 -3.59
CA ILE A 50 -2.10 -1.97 -3.85
C ILE A 50 -3.31 -1.66 -4.74
N ASN A 51 -3.53 -2.44 -5.80
CA ASN A 51 -4.69 -2.23 -6.69
C ASN A 51 -6.02 -2.42 -5.93
N HIS A 52 -6.16 -3.49 -5.16
CA HIS A 52 -7.35 -3.69 -4.33
C HIS A 52 -7.55 -2.58 -3.29
N LEU A 53 -6.47 -2.08 -2.68
CA LEU A 53 -6.57 -0.95 -1.74
C LEU A 53 -7.05 0.32 -2.44
N ARG A 54 -6.51 0.64 -3.62
CA ARG A 54 -6.93 1.81 -4.41
C ARG A 54 -8.41 1.75 -4.77
N GLU A 55 -8.91 0.60 -5.20
CA GLU A 55 -10.34 0.41 -5.51
C GLU A 55 -11.21 0.66 -4.28
N LYS A 56 -10.84 0.06 -3.14
CA LYS A 56 -11.59 0.22 -1.88
C LYS A 56 -11.53 1.64 -1.33
N MET A 57 -10.43 2.35 -1.57
CA MET A 57 -10.18 3.71 -1.08
C MET A 57 -10.55 4.81 -2.08
N ALA A 58 -11.11 4.48 -3.24
CA ALA A 58 -11.37 5.43 -4.33
C ALA A 58 -12.17 6.67 -3.88
N SER A 59 -13.14 6.49 -2.97
CA SER A 59 -13.97 7.55 -2.38
C SER A 59 -13.31 8.30 -1.23
N SER A 60 -12.05 7.99 -0.89
CA SER A 60 -11.33 8.65 0.20
C SER A 60 -10.50 9.84 -0.29
N GLY A 61 -10.12 10.69 0.65
CA GLY A 61 -9.13 11.76 0.44
C GLY A 61 -7.69 11.25 0.42
N VAL A 62 -7.44 9.94 0.54
CA VAL A 62 -6.09 9.36 0.57
C VAL A 62 -5.85 8.56 -0.70
N VAL A 63 -4.65 8.68 -1.28
CA VAL A 63 -4.24 8.00 -2.50
C VAL A 63 -2.92 7.30 -2.27
N ILE A 64 -2.77 6.13 -2.87
CA ILE A 64 -1.49 5.45 -3.01
C ILE A 64 -1.00 5.72 -4.42
N GLU A 65 0.06 6.50 -4.59
CA GLU A 65 0.69 6.83 -5.87
C GLU A 65 1.73 5.78 -6.24
N THR A 66 1.91 5.55 -7.55
CA THR A 66 3.04 4.76 -8.05
C THR A 66 4.14 5.74 -8.48
N VAL A 67 5.32 5.61 -7.87
CA VAL A 67 6.54 6.27 -8.30
C VAL A 67 7.25 5.30 -9.23
N ARG A 68 7.15 5.56 -10.55
CA ARG A 68 7.63 4.64 -11.60
C ARG A 68 9.11 4.29 -11.38
N GLY A 69 9.42 2.99 -11.37
CA GLY A 69 10.77 2.47 -11.18
C GLY A 69 11.27 2.51 -9.73
N THR A 70 10.48 3.00 -8.77
CA THR A 70 10.89 3.11 -7.37
C THR A 70 9.95 2.38 -6.43
N GLY A 71 8.63 2.62 -6.51
CA GLY A 71 7.68 1.98 -5.60
C GLY A 71 6.39 2.76 -5.40
N TYR A 72 5.90 2.77 -4.16
CA TYR A 72 4.59 3.31 -3.79
C TYR A 72 4.70 4.34 -2.67
N LYS A 73 3.84 5.35 -2.71
CA LYS A 73 3.78 6.42 -1.71
C LYS A 73 2.34 6.73 -1.36
N MET A 74 2.03 6.83 -0.07
CA MET A 74 0.73 7.33 0.36
C MET A 74 0.73 8.86 0.46
N VAL A 75 -0.30 9.50 -0.09
CA VAL A 75 -0.51 10.94 -0.02
C VAL A 75 -1.97 11.25 0.31
N VAL A 76 -2.19 12.41 0.92
CA VAL A 76 -3.54 12.99 1.04
C VAL A 76 -3.76 13.86 -0.19
N LYS A 77 -4.92 13.73 -0.85
CA LYS A 77 -5.35 14.64 -1.92
C LYS A 77 -5.36 16.05 -1.34
N ALA A 78 -4.55 16.94 -1.89
CA ALA A 78 -4.77 18.36 -1.70
C ALA A 78 -6.12 18.71 -2.34
N GLN A 79 -6.98 19.41 -1.60
CA GLN A 79 -8.24 19.95 -2.12
C GLN A 79 -7.96 21.02 -3.18
#